data_AF-F4RCZ4-F1
#
_entry.id   AF-F4RCZ4-F1
#
_cell.length_a   1.000
_cell.length_b   1.000
_cell.length_c   1.000
_cell.angle_alpha   90.00
_cell.angle_beta   90.00
_cell.angle_gamma   90.00
#
_symmetry.space_group_name_H-M   'P 1'
#
loop_
_entity.id
_entity.type
_entity.pdbx_description
1 polymer ?
#
loop_
_entity_poly.entity_id
_entity_poly.type
_entity_poly.pdbx_seq_one_letter_code
_entity_poly.pdbx_strand_id
1 'polypeptide(L)'
;TDADILNFALTLEHLEGTFYAEGLAKYNQNAFISAGFSASTRQSLQKISDDEASHVSFLTSALQAAGATPAQACKYSFLYSDVKSFLAVSQNIGDFSIGVLGYLGAAASIKNGGYLTAAGSILTVEAQHNAFVRFVNGDSSFPAAFDTPLGPRGVVTLATPFFASCPAGSAPGLKGFPALNITGTLTPGSSLTIS
;
A
#
# COMPACT_ATOMS: atom_id res chain seq x y z
N THR A 1 -15.04 -11.30 -9.67
CA THR A 1 -14.79 -12.71 -9.28
C THR A 1 -13.71 -12.74 -8.23
N ASP A 2 -13.47 -13.87 -7.56
CA ASP A 2 -12.34 -13.96 -6.62
C ASP A 2 -11.00 -13.71 -7.32
N ALA A 3 -10.86 -14.17 -8.57
CA ALA A 3 -9.70 -13.87 -9.39
C ALA A 3 -9.53 -12.36 -9.63
N ASP A 4 -10.60 -11.61 -9.90
CA ASP A 4 -10.52 -10.15 -10.06
C ASP A 4 -10.09 -9.46 -8.75
N ILE A 5 -10.54 -9.97 -7.60
CA ILE A 5 -10.16 -9.43 -6.28
C ILE A 5 -8.68 -9.68 -6.03
N LEU A 6 -8.20 -10.90 -6.24
CA LEU A 6 -6.79 -11.25 -6.06
C LEU A 6 -5.89 -10.54 -7.07
N ASN A 7 -6.36 -10.34 -8.30
CA ASN A 7 -5.61 -9.62 -9.32
C ASN A 7 -5.55 -8.12 -9.01
N PHE A 8 -6.62 -7.55 -8.46
CA PHE A 8 -6.61 -6.20 -7.93
C PHE A 8 -5.64 -6.05 -6.77
N ALA A 9 -5.62 -7.01 -5.82
CA ALA A 9 -4.63 -7.04 -4.75
C ALA A 9 -3.20 -7.11 -5.30
N LEU A 10 -2.93 -7.98 -6.29
CA LEU A 10 -1.61 -8.09 -6.92
C LEU A 10 -1.13 -6.76 -7.54
N THR A 11 -2.03 -5.98 -8.15
CA THR A 11 -1.68 -4.63 -8.65
C THR A 11 -1.16 -3.72 -7.54
N LEU A 12 -1.68 -3.86 -6.32
CA LEU A 12 -1.29 -3.06 -5.16
C LEU A 12 -0.01 -3.59 -4.52
N GLU A 13 0.16 -4.91 -4.44
CA GLU A 13 1.42 -5.54 -4.01
C GLU A 13 2.60 -5.11 -4.91
N HIS A 14 2.38 -4.99 -6.23
CA HIS A 14 3.41 -4.45 -7.13
C HIS A 14 3.76 -3.00 -6.84
N LEU A 15 2.79 -2.17 -6.42
CA LEU A 15 3.01 -0.78 -6.05
C LEU A 15 3.86 -0.70 -4.78
N GLU A 16 3.47 -1.44 -3.74
CA GLU A 16 4.14 -1.47 -2.43
C GLU A 16 5.55 -2.07 -2.54
N GLY A 17 5.68 -3.22 -3.20
CA GLY A 17 6.97 -3.86 -3.45
C GLY A 17 7.93 -2.97 -4.25
N THR A 18 7.44 -2.24 -5.25
CA THR A 18 8.29 -1.30 -6.01
C THR A 18 8.68 -0.09 -5.17
N PHE A 19 7.76 0.44 -4.37
CA PHE A 19 8.01 1.58 -3.49
C PHE A 19 9.16 1.30 -2.51
N TYR A 20 9.10 0.18 -1.78
CA TYR A 20 10.14 -0.17 -0.82
C TYR A 20 11.47 -0.51 -1.51
N ALA A 21 11.44 -1.24 -2.62
CA ALA A 21 12.64 -1.58 -3.38
C ALA A 21 13.37 -0.32 -3.89
N GLU A 22 12.65 0.63 -4.49
CA GLU A 22 13.23 1.89 -4.98
C GLU A 22 13.74 2.78 -3.83
N GLY A 23 12.96 2.90 -2.75
CA GLY A 23 13.35 3.68 -1.57
C GLY A 23 14.62 3.14 -0.90
N LEU A 24 14.74 1.82 -0.74
CA LEU A 24 15.89 1.16 -0.12
C LEU A 24 17.13 1.14 -1.02
N ALA A 25 16.96 1.19 -2.34
CA ALA A 25 18.03 1.40 -3.30
C ALA A 25 18.56 2.85 -3.24
N LYS A 26 17.68 3.83 -3.03
CA LYS A 26 18.03 5.25 -2.94
C LYS A 26 18.67 5.63 -1.59
N TYR A 27 18.19 5.06 -0.49
CA TYR A 27 18.62 5.41 0.86
C TYR A 27 19.33 4.25 1.57
N ASN A 28 20.65 4.36 1.68
CA ASN A 28 21.48 3.40 2.41
C ASN A 28 21.40 3.62 3.93
N GLN A 29 22.05 2.74 4.69
CA GLN A 29 22.05 2.78 6.16
C GLN A 29 22.48 4.14 6.75
N ASN A 30 23.46 4.80 6.14
CA ASN A 30 23.96 6.09 6.60
C ASN A 30 22.95 7.21 6.40
N ALA A 31 22.15 7.16 5.32
CA ALA A 31 21.08 8.12 5.09
C ALA A 31 20.02 8.04 6.20
N PHE A 32 19.65 6.82 6.62
CA PHE A 32 18.70 6.62 7.74
C PHE A 32 19.25 7.16 9.06
N ILE A 33 20.50 6.83 9.39
CA ILE A 33 21.16 7.31 10.62
C ILE A 33 21.24 8.84 10.61
N SER A 34 21.65 9.44 9.48
CA SER A 34 21.76 10.90 9.35
C SER A 34 20.41 11.60 9.46
N ALA A 35 19.32 10.94 9.06
CA ALA A 35 17.96 11.43 9.23
C ALA A 35 17.41 11.26 10.66
N GLY A 36 18.17 10.63 11.56
CA GLY A 36 17.81 10.43 12.96
C GLY A 36 17.13 9.08 13.27
N PHE A 37 17.13 8.14 12.32
CA PHE A 37 16.55 6.82 12.51
C PHE A 37 17.58 5.79 12.98
N SER A 38 17.10 4.77 13.68
CA SER A 38 17.92 3.66 14.13
C SER A 38 18.44 2.79 12.98
N ALA A 39 19.52 2.04 13.20
CA ALA A 39 19.99 1.07 12.22
C ALA A 39 18.95 -0.01 11.92
N SER A 40 18.22 -0.43 12.96
CA SER A 40 17.11 -1.39 12.88
C SER A 40 15.95 -0.90 12.00
N THR A 41 15.78 0.41 11.82
CA THR A 41 14.69 0.94 10.97
C THR A 41 14.85 0.50 9.53
N ARG A 42 16.05 0.66 8.96
CA ARG A 42 16.30 0.22 7.57
C ARG A 42 16.21 -1.30 7.42
N GLN A 43 16.67 -2.06 8.41
CA GLN A 43 16.59 -3.53 8.38
C GLN A 43 15.14 -4.02 8.40
N SER A 44 14.29 -3.39 9.20
CA SER A 44 12.86 -3.71 9.25
C SER A 44 12.16 -3.35 7.94
N LEU A 45 12.50 -2.21 7.33
CA LEU A 45 12.01 -1.85 6.00
C LEU A 45 12.50 -2.81 4.91
N GLN A 46 13.72 -3.33 5.01
CA GLN A 46 14.19 -4.37 4.11
C GLN A 46 13.34 -5.63 4.26
N LYS A 47 13.01 -6.03 5.49
CA LYS A 47 12.14 -7.17 5.74
C LYS A 47 10.76 -6.97 5.12
N ILE A 48 10.17 -5.78 5.30
CA ILE A 48 8.90 -5.40 4.65
C ILE A 48 9.02 -5.55 3.13
N SER A 49 10.08 -5.00 2.52
CA SER A 49 10.33 -5.13 1.08
C SER A 49 10.42 -6.58 0.60
N ASP A 50 11.00 -7.47 1.40
CA ASP A 50 11.12 -8.90 1.09
C ASP A 50 9.77 -9.63 1.23
N ASP A 51 8.94 -9.20 2.17
CA ASP A 51 7.58 -9.71 2.37
C ASP A 51 6.67 -9.28 1.22
N GLU A 52 6.73 -8.02 0.75
CA GLU A 52 5.97 -7.58 -0.43
C GLU A 52 6.36 -8.35 -1.70
N ALA A 53 7.65 -8.63 -1.90
CA ALA A 53 8.09 -9.48 -3.00
C ALA A 53 7.51 -10.91 -2.89
N SER A 54 7.37 -11.41 -1.67
CA SER A 54 6.76 -12.72 -1.40
C SER A 54 5.25 -12.71 -1.64
N HIS A 55 4.54 -11.64 -1.27
CA HIS A 55 3.12 -11.43 -1.56
C HIS A 55 2.86 -11.42 -3.08
N VAL A 56 3.65 -10.64 -3.84
CA VAL A 56 3.61 -10.61 -5.32
C VAL A 56 3.78 -12.02 -5.91
N SER A 57 4.80 -12.76 -5.47
CA SER A 57 5.07 -14.12 -5.96
C SER A 57 3.93 -15.08 -5.65
N PHE A 58 3.39 -14.99 -4.44
CA PHE A 58 2.29 -15.82 -3.97
C PHE A 58 1.01 -15.57 -4.79
N LEU A 59 0.58 -14.32 -4.91
CA LEU A 59 -0.63 -13.96 -5.67
C LEU A 59 -0.49 -14.27 -7.16
N THR A 60 0.68 -14.02 -7.74
CA THR A 60 0.97 -14.37 -9.15
C THR A 60 0.77 -15.86 -9.38
N SER A 61 1.32 -16.69 -8.49
CA SER A 61 1.20 -18.15 -8.58
C SER A 61 -0.24 -18.63 -8.34
N ALA A 62 -0.95 -18.03 -7.38
CA ALA A 62 -2.35 -18.34 -7.10
C ALA A 62 -3.28 -18.00 -8.29
N LEU A 63 -3.07 -16.85 -8.93
CA LEU A 63 -3.83 -16.42 -10.11
C LEU A 63 -3.55 -17.32 -11.32
N GLN A 64 -2.29 -17.68 -11.57
CA GLN A 64 -1.92 -18.62 -12.64
C GLN A 64 -2.56 -20.00 -12.42
N ALA A 65 -2.52 -20.51 -11.18
CA ALA A 65 -3.15 -21.78 -10.83
C ALA A 65 -4.69 -21.73 -10.99
N ALA A 66 -5.29 -20.54 -10.82
CA ALA A 66 -6.71 -20.29 -11.06
C ALA A 66 -7.06 -20.12 -12.56
N GLY A 67 -6.07 -20.14 -13.46
CA GLY A 67 -6.27 -19.89 -14.89
C GLY A 67 -6.51 -18.42 -15.24
N ALA A 68 -6.25 -17.49 -14.31
CA ALA A 68 -6.33 -16.06 -14.53
C ALA A 68 -4.97 -15.51 -15.00
N THR A 69 -5.00 -14.41 -15.75
CA THR A 69 -3.78 -13.68 -16.15
C THR A 69 -3.39 -12.71 -15.04
N PRO A 70 -2.24 -12.89 -14.36
CA PRO A 70 -1.81 -11.98 -13.32
C PRO A 70 -1.46 -10.59 -13.86
N ALA A 71 -1.79 -9.55 -13.11
CA ALA A 71 -1.38 -8.19 -13.37
C ALA A 71 0.14 -8.07 -13.31
N GLN A 72 0.70 -7.29 -14.24
CA GLN A 72 2.12 -6.96 -14.26
C GLN A 72 2.38 -5.66 -13.50
N ALA A 73 3.60 -5.51 -12.99
CA ALA A 73 4.02 -4.27 -12.35
C ALA A 73 3.88 -3.08 -13.32
N CYS A 74 3.29 -1.99 -12.83
CA CYS A 74 3.25 -0.73 -13.52
C CYS A 74 4.56 0.05 -13.31
N LYS A 75 4.71 1.17 -14.02
CA LYS A 75 5.66 2.22 -13.65
C LYS A 75 5.00 3.15 -12.66
N TYR A 76 5.73 3.46 -11.60
CA TYR A 76 5.24 4.29 -10.51
C TYR A 76 6.00 5.61 -10.43
N SER A 77 5.40 6.59 -9.77
CA SER A 77 6.01 7.88 -9.47
C SER A 77 5.78 8.19 -8.00
N PHE A 78 6.86 8.14 -7.22
CA PHE A 78 6.82 8.45 -5.79
C PHE A 78 7.48 9.79 -5.50
N LEU A 79 6.82 10.62 -4.69
CA LEU A 79 7.29 11.96 -4.36
C LEU A 79 7.92 11.99 -2.97
N TYR A 80 9.22 11.72 -2.89
CA TYR A 80 10.02 11.88 -1.68
C TYR A 80 11.46 12.33 -2.00
N SER A 81 12.00 13.22 -1.17
CA SER A 81 13.33 13.81 -1.35
C SER A 81 14.35 13.32 -0.33
N ASP A 82 13.91 12.85 0.83
CA ASP A 82 14.74 12.37 1.94
C ASP A 82 14.10 11.18 2.65
N VAL A 83 14.80 10.62 3.66
CA VAL A 83 14.31 9.45 4.41
C VAL A 83 13.02 9.74 5.19
N LYS A 84 12.86 10.97 5.71
CA LYS A 84 11.66 11.35 6.47
C LYS A 84 10.43 11.42 5.58
N SER A 85 10.56 12.06 4.42
CA SER A 85 9.51 12.09 3.40
C SER A 85 9.25 10.72 2.79
N PHE A 86 10.28 9.87 2.63
CA PHE A 86 10.10 8.47 2.25
C PHE A 86 9.24 7.71 3.26
N LEU A 87 9.56 7.78 4.56
CA LEU A 87 8.77 7.15 5.62
C LEU A 87 7.37 7.77 5.78
N ALA A 88 7.22 9.07 5.56
CA ALA A 88 5.90 9.71 5.55
C ALA A 88 5.06 9.23 4.36
N VAL A 89 5.66 9.03 3.18
CA VAL A 89 4.98 8.42 2.03
C VAL A 89 4.69 6.94 2.29
N SER A 90 5.59 6.20 2.94
CA SER A 90 5.35 4.81 3.32
C SER A 90 4.19 4.67 4.28
N GLN A 91 3.93 5.68 5.12
CA GLN A 91 2.73 5.77 5.95
C GLN A 91 1.47 6.10 5.14
N ASN A 92 1.57 6.85 4.03
CA ASN A 92 0.41 7.06 3.16
C ASN A 92 0.09 5.84 2.29
N ILE A 93 1.12 5.10 1.88
CA ILE A 93 0.99 3.85 1.13
C ILE A 93 0.60 2.70 2.08
N GLY A 94 1.25 2.62 3.25
CA GLY A 94 1.16 1.55 4.25
C GLY A 94 0.25 1.80 5.47
N ASP A 95 0.16 3.02 6.03
CA ASP A 95 -0.73 3.31 7.17
C ASP A 95 -2.13 3.82 6.79
N PHE A 96 -2.35 4.12 5.51
CA PHE A 96 -3.66 4.47 4.96
C PHE A 96 -4.03 3.61 3.75
N SER A 97 -4.31 2.34 4.01
CA SER A 97 -5.54 1.77 3.41
C SER A 97 -5.50 1.12 2.02
N ILE A 98 -4.33 0.80 1.46
CA ILE A 98 -4.30 0.04 0.20
C ILE A 98 -4.26 -1.47 0.49
N GLY A 99 -3.17 -2.00 1.06
CA GLY A 99 -3.07 -3.40 1.49
C GLY A 99 -4.11 -3.76 2.56
N VAL A 100 -3.93 -3.27 3.81
CA VAL A 100 -4.79 -3.63 4.97
C VAL A 100 -6.28 -3.39 4.69
N LEU A 101 -6.65 -2.16 4.30
CA LEU A 101 -8.07 -1.82 4.15
C LEU A 101 -8.67 -2.32 2.84
N GLY A 102 -7.85 -2.56 1.81
CA GLY A 102 -8.27 -3.23 0.58
C GLY A 102 -8.56 -4.70 0.81
N TYR A 103 -7.67 -5.45 1.48
CA TYR A 103 -7.92 -6.83 1.87
C TYR A 103 -9.13 -6.94 2.79
N LEU A 104 -9.22 -6.09 3.82
CA LEU A 104 -10.35 -6.08 4.74
C LEU A 104 -11.68 -5.74 4.02
N GLY A 105 -11.66 -4.75 3.12
CA GLY A 105 -12.83 -4.37 2.32
C GLY A 105 -13.26 -5.43 1.30
N ALA A 106 -12.30 -6.20 0.79
CA ALA A 106 -12.56 -7.29 -0.14
C ALA A 106 -12.94 -8.62 0.55
N ALA A 107 -12.62 -8.80 1.84
CA ALA A 107 -12.78 -10.06 2.57
C ALA A 107 -14.19 -10.66 2.43
N ALA A 108 -15.23 -9.85 2.62
CA ALA A 108 -16.63 -10.31 2.51
C ALA A 108 -17.06 -10.68 1.06
N SER A 109 -16.27 -10.28 0.06
CA SER A 109 -16.55 -10.53 -1.36
C SER A 109 -15.83 -11.77 -1.90
N ILE A 110 -14.86 -12.32 -1.17
CA ILE A 110 -14.13 -13.54 -1.54
C ILE A 110 -15.00 -14.76 -1.21
N LYS A 111 -15.34 -15.57 -2.22
CA LYS A 111 -16.22 -16.72 -2.07
C LYS A 111 -15.48 -18.01 -1.72
N ASN A 112 -14.27 -18.16 -2.24
CA ASN A 112 -13.42 -19.32 -1.99
C ASN A 112 -12.72 -19.17 -0.64
N GLY A 113 -13.01 -20.08 0.31
CA GLY A 113 -12.42 -20.06 1.65
C GLY A 113 -10.89 -20.17 1.67
N GLY A 114 -10.29 -20.84 0.66
CA GLY A 114 -8.84 -20.89 0.50
C GLY A 114 -8.25 -19.53 0.13
N TYR A 115 -8.88 -18.81 -0.79
CA TYR A 115 -8.47 -17.45 -1.14
C TYR A 115 -8.73 -16.45 0.00
N LEU A 116 -9.80 -16.65 0.77
CA LEU A 116 -10.08 -15.84 1.95
C LEU A 116 -9.00 -16.05 3.02
N THR A 117 -8.58 -17.30 3.25
CA THR A 117 -7.51 -17.62 4.21
C THR A 117 -6.18 -17.03 3.76
N ALA A 118 -5.88 -17.13 2.46
CA ALA A 118 -4.69 -16.53 1.87
C ALA A 118 -4.68 -15.00 2.03
N ALA A 119 -5.76 -14.32 1.64
CA ALA A 119 -5.92 -12.88 1.82
C ALA A 119 -5.83 -12.46 3.29
N GLY A 120 -6.43 -13.26 4.20
CA GLY A 120 -6.35 -13.04 5.64
C GLY A 120 -4.92 -13.16 6.18
N SER A 121 -4.11 -14.07 5.64
CA SER A 121 -2.70 -14.21 6.04
C SER A 121 -1.88 -12.97 5.66
N ILE A 122 -2.07 -12.44 4.46
CA ILE A 122 -1.42 -11.21 3.98
C ILE A 122 -1.87 -10.01 4.83
N LEU A 123 -3.19 -9.86 5.02
CA LEU A 123 -3.77 -8.80 5.84
C LEU A 123 -3.13 -8.67 7.23
N THR A 124 -2.86 -9.80 7.90
CA THR A 124 -2.24 -9.77 9.25
C THR A 124 -0.77 -9.32 9.24
N VAL A 125 -0.06 -9.55 8.14
CA VAL A 125 1.33 -9.12 7.95
C VAL A 125 1.35 -7.63 7.59
N GLU A 126 0.47 -7.19 6.69
CA GLU A 126 0.29 -5.78 6.35
C GLU A 126 -0.05 -4.91 7.57
N ALA A 127 -0.88 -5.43 8.49
CA ALA A 127 -1.18 -4.74 9.74
C ALA A 127 0.07 -4.55 10.62
N GLN A 128 1.02 -5.49 10.60
CA GLN A 128 2.29 -5.38 11.33
C GLN A 128 3.23 -4.37 10.65
N HIS A 129 3.27 -4.37 9.32
CA HIS A 129 4.03 -3.38 8.54
C HIS A 129 3.56 -1.96 8.86
N ASN A 130 2.25 -1.72 8.80
CA ASN A 130 1.61 -0.47 9.19
C ASN A 130 1.95 -0.06 10.63
N ALA A 131 1.78 -0.98 11.61
CA ALA A 131 2.10 -0.69 13.01
C ALA A 131 3.56 -0.26 13.22
N PHE A 132 4.50 -0.85 12.48
CA PHE A 132 5.91 -0.49 12.49
C PHE A 132 6.18 0.86 11.82
N VAL A 133 5.59 1.12 10.65
CA VAL A 133 5.74 2.40 9.94
C VAL A 133 5.20 3.56 10.78
N ARG A 134 4.03 3.40 11.40
CA ARG A 134 3.49 4.35 12.39
C ARG A 134 4.47 4.64 13.51
N PHE A 135 5.03 3.59 14.11
CA PHE A 135 5.98 3.71 15.20
C PHE A 135 7.20 4.55 14.82
N VAL A 136 7.80 4.27 13.66
CA VAL A 136 9.01 5.00 13.24
C VAL A 136 8.73 6.44 12.85
N ASN A 137 7.51 6.76 12.40
CA ASN A 137 7.08 8.13 12.15
C ASN A 137 6.67 8.90 13.42
N GLY A 138 6.68 8.24 14.58
CA GLY A 138 6.32 8.85 15.86
C GLY A 138 4.83 8.87 16.16
N ASP A 139 4.03 8.13 15.37
CA ASP A 139 2.61 7.94 15.60
C ASP A 139 2.32 6.69 16.47
N SER A 140 1.07 6.58 16.95
CA SER A 140 0.61 5.37 17.64
C SER A 140 0.58 4.18 16.69
N SER A 141 1.22 3.07 17.08
CA SER A 141 1.08 1.75 16.41
C SER A 141 -0.30 1.11 16.56
N PHE A 142 -1.14 1.66 17.43
CA PHE A 142 -2.50 1.20 17.73
C PHE A 142 -3.45 2.41 17.64
N PRO A 143 -3.69 2.95 16.44
CA PRO A 143 -4.46 4.19 16.27
C PRO A 143 -5.95 4.03 16.63
N ALA A 144 -6.51 2.84 16.46
CA ALA A 144 -7.92 2.55 16.67
C ALA A 144 -8.13 1.08 17.07
N ALA A 145 -9.31 0.78 17.62
CA ALA A 145 -9.71 -0.59 17.95
C ALA A 145 -10.18 -1.39 16.71
N PHE A 146 -10.58 -0.71 15.64
CA PHE A 146 -11.03 -1.29 14.39
C PHE A 146 -10.49 -0.52 13.21
N ASP A 147 -10.01 -1.25 12.22
CA ASP A 147 -9.68 -0.72 10.91
C ASP A 147 -10.96 -0.42 10.10
N THR A 148 -10.88 0.58 9.23
CA THR A 148 -12.02 1.01 8.38
C THR A 148 -11.90 0.37 6.99
N PRO A 149 -12.73 -0.63 6.64
CA PRO A 149 -12.60 -1.30 5.35
C PRO A 149 -12.79 -0.30 4.18
N LEU A 150 -11.92 -0.36 3.17
CA LEU A 150 -12.06 0.44 1.97
C LEU A 150 -12.64 -0.38 0.82
N GLY A 151 -13.71 0.13 0.22
CA GLY A 151 -14.19 -0.38 -1.05
C GLY A 151 -13.17 -0.14 -2.17
N PRO A 152 -13.22 -0.93 -3.25
CA PRO A 152 -12.18 -0.92 -4.28
C PRO A 152 -12.06 0.43 -5.00
N ARG A 153 -13.14 1.22 -5.08
CA ARG A 153 -13.07 2.60 -5.60
C ARG A 153 -12.26 3.54 -4.71
N GLY A 154 -12.36 3.39 -3.38
CA GLY A 154 -11.57 4.17 -2.42
C GLY A 154 -10.10 3.81 -2.52
N VAL A 155 -9.80 2.51 -2.59
CA VAL A 155 -8.43 2.03 -2.82
C VAL A 155 -7.84 2.60 -4.10
N VAL A 156 -8.57 2.55 -5.22
CA VAL A 156 -8.11 3.14 -6.48
C VAL A 156 -7.89 4.64 -6.35
N THR A 157 -8.76 5.38 -5.67
CA THR A 157 -8.57 6.83 -5.46
C THR A 157 -7.24 7.14 -4.77
N LEU A 158 -6.88 6.35 -3.75
CA LEU A 158 -5.64 6.55 -3.00
C LEU A 158 -4.40 6.07 -3.78
N ALA A 159 -4.54 5.00 -4.55
CA ALA A 159 -3.42 4.39 -5.27
C ALA A 159 -3.08 5.13 -6.57
N THR A 160 -4.07 5.60 -7.33
CA THR A 160 -3.92 6.19 -8.68
C THR A 160 -2.84 7.27 -8.78
N PRO A 161 -2.68 8.20 -7.81
CA PRO A 161 -1.63 9.22 -7.87
C PRO A 161 -0.20 8.68 -8.01
N PHE A 162 0.05 7.43 -7.61
CA PHE A 162 1.35 6.80 -7.73
C PHE A 162 1.58 6.09 -9.08
N PHE A 163 0.55 5.87 -9.89
CA PHE A 163 0.66 5.18 -11.16
C PHE A 163 1.05 6.14 -12.29
N ALA A 164 2.21 5.93 -12.90
CA ALA A 164 2.65 6.70 -14.06
C ALA A 164 2.18 6.06 -15.38
N SER A 165 2.35 4.74 -15.54
CA SER A 165 1.89 4.00 -16.71
C SER A 165 1.84 2.50 -16.42
N CYS A 166 0.90 1.77 -17.02
CA CYS A 166 0.78 0.31 -16.82
C CYS A 166 0.84 -0.45 -18.14
N PRO A 167 1.36 -1.70 -18.13
CA PRO A 167 1.10 -2.66 -19.19
C PRO A 167 -0.41 -2.86 -19.43
N ALA A 168 -0.77 -3.22 -20.66
CA ALA A 168 -2.17 -3.44 -21.02
C ALA A 168 -2.83 -4.48 -20.08
N GLY A 169 -3.99 -4.13 -19.52
CA GLY A 169 -4.72 -5.01 -18.59
C GLY A 169 -4.19 -5.08 -17.16
N SER A 170 -3.12 -4.33 -16.81
CA SER A 170 -2.55 -4.33 -15.46
C SER A 170 -2.95 -3.12 -14.60
N ALA A 171 -3.48 -2.06 -15.23
CA ALA A 171 -4.04 -0.92 -14.51
C ALA A 171 -5.34 -1.31 -13.79
N PRO A 172 -5.64 -0.69 -12.63
CA PRO A 172 -6.95 -0.83 -12.00
C PRO A 172 -8.08 -0.48 -12.99
N GLY A 173 -8.98 -1.43 -13.26
CA GLY A 173 -10.09 -1.23 -14.20
C GLY A 173 -11.21 -0.32 -13.67
N LEU A 174 -11.17 0.02 -12.38
CA LEU A 174 -12.13 0.91 -11.74
C LEU A 174 -11.64 2.36 -11.83
N LYS A 175 -12.57 3.30 -11.95
CA LYS A 175 -12.27 4.73 -11.79
C LYS A 175 -12.39 5.11 -10.31
N GLY A 176 -11.36 5.77 -9.80
CA GLY A 176 -11.41 6.42 -8.50
C GLY A 176 -12.52 7.48 -8.43
N PHE A 177 -12.87 7.89 -7.22
CA PHE A 177 -13.61 9.11 -6.95
C PHE A 177 -12.91 10.35 -7.56
N PRO A 178 -13.68 11.39 -7.95
CA PRO A 178 -13.12 12.67 -8.38
C PRO A 178 -12.18 13.25 -7.32
N ALA A 179 -11.14 13.96 -7.76
CA ALA A 179 -10.26 14.67 -6.85
C ALA A 179 -11.03 15.74 -6.08
N LEU A 180 -10.78 15.83 -4.78
CA LEU A 180 -11.33 16.87 -3.92
C LEU A 180 -10.38 18.07 -3.92
N ASN A 181 -10.84 19.22 -4.41
CA ASN A 181 -10.06 20.45 -4.30
C ASN A 181 -10.44 21.16 -3.00
N ILE A 182 -9.56 21.05 -2.01
CA ILE A 182 -9.67 21.80 -0.76
C ILE A 182 -8.93 23.12 -0.95
N THR A 183 -9.65 24.22 -0.87
CA THR A 183 -9.06 25.56 -0.87
C THR A 183 -9.27 26.23 0.49
N GLY A 184 -8.22 26.87 0.99
CA GLY A 184 -8.18 27.45 2.33
C GLY A 184 -6.85 27.16 3.04
N THR A 185 -6.64 27.80 4.19
CA THR A 185 -5.45 27.59 5.03
C THR A 185 -5.74 26.51 6.05
N LEU A 186 -5.04 25.37 6.01
CA LEU A 186 -5.17 24.27 6.97
C LEU A 186 -4.65 24.70 8.36
N THR A 187 -5.48 25.41 9.12
CA THR A 187 -5.19 25.83 10.50
C THR A 187 -6.35 25.42 11.40
N PRO A 188 -6.10 24.93 12.64
CA PRO A 188 -7.19 24.55 13.53
C PRO A 188 -8.20 25.69 13.70
N GLY A 189 -9.48 25.42 13.41
CA GLY A 189 -10.56 26.42 13.44
C GLY A 189 -10.80 27.19 12.14
N SER A 190 -10.03 26.97 11.08
CA SER A 190 -10.30 27.56 9.76
C SER A 190 -11.46 26.89 9.05
N SER A 191 -12.25 27.68 8.32
CA SER A 191 -13.20 27.17 7.33
C SER A 191 -12.47 26.70 6.07
N LEU A 192 -12.85 25.53 5.56
CA LEU A 192 -12.34 24.98 4.30
C LEU A 192 -13.45 24.99 3.26
N THR A 193 -13.12 25.37 2.04
CA THR A 193 -14.01 25.22 0.89
C THR A 193 -13.66 23.92 0.18
N ILE A 194 -14.67 23.08 0.00
CA ILE A 194 -14.57 21.77 -0.64
C ILE A 194 -15.32 21.84 -1.97
N SER A 195 -14.63 21.58 -3.08
CA SER A 195 -15.20 21.54 -4.44
C SER A 195 -14.69 20.37 -5.24
#